data_AF-A0A6P0HCK8-F1
#
_entry.id   AF-A0A6P0HCK8-F1
#
_cell.length_a   1.000
_cell.length_b   1.000
_cell.length_c   1.000
_cell.angle_alpha   90.00
_cell.angle_beta   90.00
_cell.angle_gamma   90.00
#
_symmetry.space_group_name_H-M   'P 1'
#
loop_
_entity.id
_entity.type
_entity.pdbx_description
1 polymer ?
#
loop_
_entity_poly.entity_id
_entity_poly.type
_entity_poly.pdbx_seq_one_letter_code
_entity_poly.pdbx_strand_id
1 'polypeptide(L)' 'MAAAPAETAEASESTRNFSTRLTPALQRRLKRFAVDTDASVQDVVAAALTEYLDQKEQ' A
#
# COMPACT_ATOMS: atom_id res chain seq x y z
N MET A 1 -7.29 -41.13 -17.78
CA MET A 1 -7.70 -40.25 -16.67
C MET A 1 -6.44 -39.76 -15.99
N ALA A 2 -6.40 -38.47 -15.60
CA ALA A 2 -5.32 -37.74 -14.93
C ALA A 2 -4.11 -37.36 -15.82
N ALA A 3 -3.55 -36.14 -15.81
CA ALA A 3 -3.90 -34.89 -15.11
C ALA A 3 -3.30 -33.72 -15.92
N ALA A 4 -4.05 -32.63 -16.11
CA ALA A 4 -3.53 -31.39 -16.66
C ALA A 4 -2.84 -30.59 -15.54
N PRO A 5 -1.59 -30.12 -15.70
CA PRO A 5 -0.97 -29.28 -14.69
C PRO A 5 -1.51 -27.85 -14.80
N ALA A 6 -2.24 -27.48 -13.76
CA ALA A 6 -2.30 -26.17 -13.11
C ALA A 6 -2.20 -24.91 -14.01
N GLU A 7 -3.36 -24.35 -14.33
CA GLU A 7 -3.51 -22.88 -14.35
C GLU A 7 -3.15 -22.34 -12.98
N THR A 8 -1.93 -21.84 -12.82
CA THR A 8 -1.57 -20.92 -11.73
C THR A 8 -0.58 -19.92 -12.29
N ALA A 9 -0.99 -19.23 -13.36
CA ALA A 9 -0.46 -17.92 -13.67
C ALA A 9 -1.31 -16.91 -12.89
N GLU A 10 -1.32 -17.01 -11.56
CA GLU A 10 -1.72 -15.88 -10.74
C GLU A 10 -0.79 -14.74 -11.14
N ALA A 11 -1.42 -13.70 -11.67
CA ALA A 11 -0.79 -12.54 -12.21
C ALA A 11 0.36 -12.14 -11.28
N SER A 12 1.57 -12.08 -11.83
CA SER A 12 2.59 -11.20 -11.28
C SER A 12 1.99 -9.80 -11.37
N GLU A 13 1.22 -9.43 -10.36
CA GLU A 13 0.57 -8.14 -10.24
C GLU A 13 1.73 -7.16 -10.13
N SER A 14 2.12 -6.62 -11.28
CA SER A 14 3.25 -5.72 -11.42
C SER A 14 3.10 -4.67 -10.34
N THR A 15 3.96 -4.73 -9.32
CA THR A 15 3.87 -3.85 -8.15
C THR A 15 3.91 -2.42 -8.68
N ARG A 16 2.74 -1.78 -8.76
CA ARG A 16 2.64 -0.45 -9.35
C ARG A 16 3.29 0.50 -8.36
N ASN A 17 4.46 0.98 -8.73
CA ASN A 17 5.20 1.91 -7.88
C ASN A 17 4.49 3.26 -7.88
N PHE A 18 3.99 3.64 -6.71
CA PHE A 18 3.47 4.98 -6.46
C PHE A 18 4.54 5.80 -5.72
N SER A 19 5.02 6.86 -6.38
CA SER A 19 6.08 7.73 -5.88
C SER A 19 5.58 9.16 -5.78
N THR A 20 5.74 9.78 -4.61
CA THR A 20 5.41 11.19 -4.40
C THR A 20 6.55 11.89 -3.65
N ARG A 21 6.67 13.20 -3.87
CA ARG A 21 7.63 14.02 -3.13
C ARG A 21 6.96 14.52 -1.86
N LEU A 22 7.51 14.12 -0.72
CA LEU A 22 7.06 14.56 0.60
C LEU A 22 8.08 15.52 1.20
N THR A 23 7.61 16.46 2.02
CA THR A 23 8.52 17.28 2.82
C THR A 23 9.26 16.42 3.84
N PRO A 24 10.51 16.75 4.22
CA PRO A 24 11.26 15.98 5.23
C PRO A 24 10.52 15.86 6.57
N ALA A 25 9.80 16.90 6.95
CA ALA A 25 8.98 16.92 8.16
C ALA A 25 7.86 15.87 8.12
N LEU A 26 7.15 15.77 6.99
CA LEU A 26 6.07 14.80 6.81
C LEU A 26 6.62 13.36 6.75
N GLN A 27 7.74 13.14 6.05
CA GLN A 27 8.38 11.84 5.98
C GLN A 27 8.79 11.34 7.38
N ARG A 28 9.33 12.23 8.22
CA ARG A 28 9.68 11.88 9.62
C ARG A 28 8.45 11.52 10.45
N ARG A 29 7.34 12.25 10.27
CA ARG A 29 6.07 11.95 10.96
C ARG A 29 5.50 10.59 10.55
N LEU A 30 5.48 10.29 9.24
CA LEU A 30 5.02 9.01 8.72
C LEU A 30 5.84 7.83 9.27
N LYS A 31 7.17 7.95 9.25
CA LYS A 31 8.06 6.91 9.79
C LYS A 31 7.83 6.67 11.27
N ARG A 32 7.70 7.74 12.06
CA ARG A 32 7.43 7.61 13.49
C ARG A 32 6.09 6.94 13.75
N PHE A 33 5.04 7.39 13.06
CA PHE A 33 3.71 6.81 13.21
C PHE A 33 3.69 5.32 12.85
N ALA A 34 4.34 4.94 11.75
CA ALA A 34 4.48 3.56 11.33
C ALA A 34 5.14 2.68 12.42
N VAL A 35 6.19 3.19 13.08
CA VAL A 35 6.83 2.49 14.22
C VAL A 35 5.89 2.40 15.42
N ASP A 36 5.20 3.50 15.76
CA ASP A 36 4.29 3.55 16.90
C ASP A 36 3.08 2.59 16.72
N THR A 37 2.69 2.28 15.49
CA THR A 37 1.55 1.39 15.17
C THR A 37 1.96 -0.01 14.68
N ASP A 38 3.25 -0.37 14.74
CA ASP A 38 3.79 -1.62 14.20
C ASP A 38 3.36 -1.92 12.74
N ALA A 39 3.26 -0.85 11.93
CA ALA A 39 2.81 -0.91 10.53
C ALA A 39 3.92 -0.49 9.56
N SER A 40 3.81 -0.86 8.30
CA SER A 40 4.72 -0.31 7.29
C SER A 40 4.30 1.11 6.90
N VAL A 41 5.26 1.91 6.42
CA VAL A 41 4.94 3.25 5.87
C VAL A 41 3.96 3.16 4.70
N GLN A 42 4.00 2.06 3.93
CA GLN A 42 3.07 1.85 2.82
C GLN A 42 1.63 1.65 3.34
N ASP A 43 1.45 0.84 4.38
CA ASP A 43 0.14 0.59 4.99
C ASP A 43 -0.46 1.89 5.55
N VAL A 44 0.37 2.69 6.24
CA VAL A 44 -0.06 3.99 6.78
C VAL A 44 -0.50 4.94 5.66
N VAL A 45 0.25 5.00 4.56
CA VAL A 45 -0.10 5.86 3.41
C VAL A 45 -1.36 5.36 2.72
N ALA A 46 -1.51 4.05 2.53
CA ALA A 46 -2.69 3.45 1.91
C ALA A 46 -3.95 3.71 2.74
N ALA A 47 -3.89 3.50 4.06
CA ALA A 47 -4.99 3.77 4.98
C ALA A 47 -5.38 5.26 4.96
N ALA A 48 -4.40 6.16 5.05
CA ALA A 48 -4.66 7.60 5.05
C ALA A 48 -5.27 8.10 3.73
N LEU A 49 -4.82 7.55 2.58
CA LEU A 49 -5.39 7.89 1.28
C LEU A 49 -6.81 7.35 1.13
N THR A 50 -7.06 6.12 1.58
CA THR A 50 -8.40 5.50 1.56
C THR A 50 -9.38 6.33 2.40
N GLU A 51 -9.02 6.63 3.65
CA GLU A 51 -9.85 7.45 4.53
C GLU A 51 -10.14 8.84 3.95
N TYR A 52 -9.14 9.47 3.34
CA TYR A 52 -9.31 10.78 2.71
C TYR A 52 -10.26 10.73 1.51
N LEU A 53 -10.16 9.70 0.66
CA LEU A 53 -11.02 9.54 -0.51
C LEU A 53 -12.45 9.19 -0.09
N ASP A 54 -12.64 8.28 0.86
CA ASP A 54 -13.94 7.91 1.40
C ASP A 54 -14.69 9.13 1.97
N GLN A 55 -13.97 10.07 2.60
CA GLN A 55 -14.55 11.32 3.09
C GLN A 55 -14.94 12.32 1.99
N LYS A 56 -14.36 12.21 0.79
CA LYS A 56 -14.55 13.15 -0.32
C LYS A 56 -15.52 12.67 -1.39
N GLU A 57 -15.71 11.36 -1.49
CA GLU A 57 -16.61 10.73 -2.45
C GLU A 57 -18.05 10.54 -1.92
N GLN A 58 -18.31 10.93 -0.67
CA GLN A 58 -19.66 11.04 -0.08
C GLN A 58 -20.30 12.41 -0.34
#